data_AF-A4CXQ2-F1
#
_entry.id   AF-A4CXQ2-F1
#
_cell.length_a   1.000
_cell.length_b   1.000
_cell.length_c   1.000
_cell.angle_alpha   90.00
_cell.angle_beta   90.00
_cell.angle_gamma   90.00
#
_symmetry.space_group_name_H-M   'P 1'
#
loop_
_entity.id
_entity.type
_entity.pdbx_description
1 polymer ?
#
loop_
_entity_poly.entity_id
_entity_poly.type
_entity_poly.pdbx_seq_one_letter_code
_entity_poly.pdbx_strand_id
1 'polypeptide(L)' 'MMESWSILSVSDLRLSRGSSVCITCQHFRYGCDEQGRTLLACERQHQQLPQGTHLTHHCRQWAPSWHHQVGWAPEVA' A
#
# COMPACT_ATOMS: atom_id res chain seq x y z
N MET A 1 13.37 -5.63 -8.83
CA MET A 1 13.44 -4.38 -8.03
C MET A 1 12.22 -3.52 -8.34
N MET A 2 11.73 -2.73 -7.39
CA MET A 2 10.47 -1.95 -7.52
C MET A 2 10.54 -0.84 -8.58
N GLU A 3 11.75 -0.35 -8.88
CA GLU A 3 12.09 0.57 -9.99
C GLU A 3 11.54 0.14 -11.36
N SER A 4 11.48 -1.16 -11.66
CA SER A 4 10.98 -1.68 -12.94
C SER A 4 9.45 -1.73 -13.03
N TRP A 5 8.74 -1.45 -11.93
CA TRP A 5 7.28 -1.55 -11.89
C TRP A 5 6.61 -0.32 -12.48
N SER A 6 5.54 -0.52 -13.24
CA SER A 6 4.74 0.57 -13.80
C SER A 6 4.03 1.34 -12.68
N ILE A 7 3.78 2.63 -12.91
CA ILE A 7 2.97 3.45 -12.00
C ILE A 7 1.50 3.01 -12.11
N LEU A 8 0.87 2.79 -10.96
CA LEU A 8 -0.54 2.46 -10.84
C LEU A 8 -1.38 3.71 -11.13
N SER A 9 -2.42 3.60 -11.97
CA SER A 9 -3.29 4.74 -12.25
C SER A 9 -4.11 5.13 -11.03
N VAL A 10 -4.27 6.42 -10.75
CA VAL A 10 -5.11 6.89 -9.63
C VAL A 10 -6.54 6.33 -9.75
N SER A 11 -7.04 6.12 -10.97
CA SER A 11 -8.35 5.51 -11.25
C SER A 11 -8.46 4.05 -10.81
N ASP A 12 -7.33 3.36 -10.63
CA ASP A 12 -7.27 1.99 -10.11
C ASP A 12 -7.21 1.94 -8.57
N LEU A 13 -7.06 3.09 -7.92
CA LEU A 13 -7.16 3.23 -6.48
C LEU A 13 -8.59 3.63 -6.06
N ARG A 14 -8.94 3.35 -4.82
CA ARG A 14 -10.18 3.82 -4.20
C ARG A 14 -9.87 4.92 -3.21
N LEU A 15 -10.64 6.01 -3.23
CA LEU A 15 -10.54 7.05 -2.21
C LEU A 15 -10.82 6.45 -0.83
N SER A 16 -10.03 6.85 0.15
CA SER A 16 -10.25 6.51 1.54
C SER A 16 -10.75 7.70 2.34
N ARG A 17 -11.63 7.43 3.31
CA ARG A 17 -12.07 8.40 4.32
C ARG A 17 -11.68 7.85 5.69
N GLY A 18 -10.46 8.15 6.13
CA GLY A 18 -9.93 7.71 7.42
C GLY A 18 -8.66 6.88 7.28
N SER A 19 -8.47 5.91 8.18
CA SER A 19 -7.22 5.16 8.32
C SER A 19 -7.01 4.05 7.28
N SER A 20 -7.97 3.79 6.40
CA SER A 20 -7.91 2.71 5.40
C SER A 20 -7.18 3.16 4.13
N VAL A 21 -5.90 3.50 4.25
CA VAL A 21 -5.05 4.05 3.17
C VAL A 21 -3.95 3.07 2.77
N CYS A 22 -3.26 3.27 1.65
CA CYS A 22 -2.25 2.30 1.20
C CYS A 22 -1.17 2.10 2.26
N ILE A 23 -0.71 3.13 2.97
CA ILE A 23 0.35 2.97 4.00
C ILE A 23 -0.04 2.03 5.14
N THR A 24 -1.35 1.82 5.38
CA THR A 24 -1.87 0.86 6.38
C THR A 24 -2.27 -0.49 5.77
N CYS A 25 -1.98 -0.71 4.47
CA CYS A 25 -2.22 -1.96 3.78
C CYS A 25 -1.05 -2.93 4.00
N GLN A 26 -1.33 -4.21 4.25
CA GLN A 26 -0.32 -5.27 4.32
C GLN A 26 0.51 -5.39 3.02
N HIS A 27 -0.07 -4.97 1.90
CA HIS A 27 0.54 -5.01 0.56
C HIS A 27 1.44 -3.83 0.23
N PHE A 28 1.50 -2.85 1.12
CA PHE A 28 2.34 -1.68 0.92
C PHE A 28 3.81 -2.04 1.08
N ARG A 29 4.62 -1.58 0.14
CA ARG A 29 6.08 -1.69 0.19
C ARG A 29 6.68 -0.32 -0.03
N TYR A 30 7.77 -0.08 0.68
CA TYR A 30 8.62 1.08 0.49
C TYR A 30 10.05 0.61 0.27
N GLY A 31 10.82 1.41 -0.47
CA GLY A 31 12.24 1.20 -0.68
C GLY A 31 12.87 2.47 -1.23
N CYS A 32 14.09 2.35 -1.74
CA CYS A 32 14.77 3.41 -2.47
C CYS A 32 15.25 2.89 -3.83
N ASP A 33 15.30 3.75 -4.83
CA ASP A 33 16.00 3.46 -6.08
C ASP A 33 17.53 3.66 -5.93
N GLU A 34 18.27 3.38 -7.00
CA GLU A 34 19.74 3.57 -7.07
C GLU A 34 20.18 5.02 -6.80
N GLN A 35 19.27 5.99 -6.99
CA GLN A 35 19.50 7.41 -6.77
C GLN A 35 19.09 7.86 -5.35
N GLY A 36 18.64 6.93 -4.51
CA GLY A 36 18.20 7.19 -3.14
C GLY A 36 16.79 7.78 -3.04
N ARG A 37 16.01 7.81 -4.12
CA ARG A 37 14.62 8.31 -4.09
C ARG A 37 13.71 7.24 -3.51
N THR A 38 12.86 7.65 -2.58
CA THR A 38 11.86 6.74 -2.00
C THR A 38 10.89 6.26 -3.06
N LEU A 39 10.80 4.94 -3.22
CA LEU A 39 9.79 4.28 -4.04
C LEU A 39 8.72 3.71 -3.13
N LEU A 40 7.47 3.99 -3.49
CA LEU A 40 6.29 3.45 -2.82
C LEU A 40 5.57 2.55 -3.79
N ALA A 41 5.16 1.37 -3.34
CA ALA A 41 4.56 0.39 -4.23
C ALA A 41 3.50 -0.46 -3.53
N CYS A 42 2.64 -1.07 -4.35
CA CYS A 42 1.77 -2.14 -3.92
C CYS A 42 2.30 -3.46 -4.48
N GLU A 43 2.78 -4.35 -3.61
CA GLU A 43 3.30 -5.66 -4.01
C GLU A 43 2.23 -6.51 -4.68
N ARG A 44 0.96 -6.36 -4.27
CA ARG A 44 -0.11 -7.20 -4.77
C ARG A 44 -0.48 -6.86 -6.22
N GLN A 45 -0.20 -5.63 -6.66
CA GLN A 45 -0.39 -5.20 -8.04
C GLN A 45 0.92 -5.20 -8.84
N HIS A 46 2.08 -5.40 -8.20
CA HIS A 46 3.41 -5.18 -8.79
C HIS A 46 3.52 -3.82 -9.50
N GLN A 47 3.00 -2.77 -8.85
CA GLN A 47 2.97 -1.42 -9.39
C GLN A 47 3.37 -0.39 -8.33
N GLN A 48 3.99 0.70 -8.78
CA GLN A 48 4.34 1.83 -7.91
C GLN A 48 3.11 2.69 -7.64
N LEU A 49 3.04 3.28 -6.45
CA LEU A 49 2.00 4.20 -6.06
C LEU A 49 2.36 5.62 -6.53
N PRO A 50 1.42 6.35 -7.15
CA PRO A 50 1.63 7.77 -7.42
C PRO A 50 1.90 8.54 -6.13
N GLN A 51 2.71 9.59 -6.22
CA GLN A 51 3.08 10.40 -5.06
C GLN A 51 1.84 10.89 -4.30
N GLY A 52 1.87 10.81 -2.97
CA GLY A 52 0.79 11.26 -2.08
C GLY A 52 -0.46 10.36 -2.02
N THR A 53 -0.69 9.49 -3.02
CA THR A 53 -1.88 8.62 -3.02
C THR A 53 -1.90 7.62 -1.87
N HIS A 54 -0.73 7.26 -1.36
CA HIS A 54 -0.60 6.32 -0.24
C HIS A 54 -1.21 6.79 1.08
N LEU A 55 -1.54 8.09 1.19
CA LEU A 55 -2.16 8.72 2.38
C LEU A 55 -3.64 9.06 2.18
N THR A 56 -4.16 8.94 0.96
CA THR A 56 -5.52 9.40 0.61
C THR A 56 -6.36 8.32 -0.04
N HIS A 57 -5.70 7.29 -0.58
CA HIS A 57 -6.34 6.19 -1.30
C HIS A 57 -5.86 4.85 -0.76
N HIS A 58 -6.57 3.79 -1.14
CA HIS A 58 -6.16 2.41 -0.95
C HIS A 58 -6.31 1.59 -2.23
N CYS A 59 -5.58 0.49 -2.33
CA CYS A 59 -5.73 -0.44 -3.43
C CYS A 59 -7.05 -1.21 -3.37
N ARG A 60 -7.49 -1.79 -4.49
CA ARG A 60 -8.74 -2.57 -4.57
C ARG A 60 -8.74 -3.78 -3.65
N GLN A 61 -7.58 -4.37 -3.39
CA GLN A 61 -7.37 -5.51 -2.50
C GLN A 61 -6.77 -5.04 -1.16
N TRP A 62 -7.20 -3.89 -0.67
CA TRP A 62 -6.72 -3.39 0.62
C TRP A 62 -7.02 -4.41 1.70
N ALA A 63 -5.98 -4.76 2.45
CA ALA A 63 -6.05 -5.63 3.60
C ALA A 63 -5.20 -4.98 4.69
N PRO A 64 -5.71 -4.84 5.91
CA PRO A 64 -5.06 -4.05 6.93
C PRO A 64 -3.79 -4.73 7.47
N SER A 65 -2.72 -3.96 7.65
CA SER A 65 -1.40 -4.46 8.06
C SER A 65 -1.38 -5.11 9.44
N TRP A 66 -2.33 -4.77 10.32
CA TRP A 66 -2.44 -5.35 11.66
C TRP A 66 -2.69 -6.86 11.64
N HIS A 67 -3.24 -7.42 10.56
CA HIS A 67 -3.54 -8.85 10.47
C HIS A 67 -2.25 -9.70 10.42
N HIS A 68 -1.12 -9.07 10.07
CA HIS A 68 0.21 -9.67 10.12
C HIS A 68 0.94 -9.39 11.45
N GLN A 69 0.53 -8.35 12.21
CA GLN A 69 1.18 -7.94 13.46
C GLN A 69 0.53 -8.52 14.71
N VAL A 70 -0.76 -8.85 14.66
CA VAL A 70 -1.44 -9.61 15.70
C VAL A 70 -1.83 -10.95 15.09
N GLY A 71 -1.22 -12.04 15.57
CA GLY A 71 -1.83 -13.36 15.38
C GLY A 71 -3.28 -13.22 15.83
N TRP A 72 -4.20 -13.59 14.94
CA TRP A 72 -5.65 -13.52 15.13
C TRP A 72 -6.02 -13.63 16.62
N ALA A 73 -6.32 -12.48 17.23
CA ALA A 73 -6.98 -12.44 18.51
C ALA A 73 -8.45 -12.24 18.18
N PRO A 74 -9.27 -13.32 18.14
CA PRO A 74 -10.70 -13.11 18.15
C PRO A 74 -10.97 -12.58 19.54
N GLU A 75 -11.30 -11.31 19.68
CA GLU A 75 -11.90 -10.88 20.94
C GLU A 75 -13.18 -11.71 21.13
N VAL A 76 -13.12 -12.59 22.14
CA VAL A 76 -14.24 -13.39 22.62
C VAL A 76 -15.18 -12.45 23.36
N ALA A 77 -16.44 -12.39 22.91
CA ALA A 77 -17.69 -12.41 23.70
C ALA A 77 -18.89 -12.17 22.77
#